data_AF-A0A6N2XUC9-F1
#
_entry.id   AF-A0A6N2XUC9-F1
#
_cell.length_a   1.000
_cell.length_b   1.000
_cell.length_c   1.000
_cell.angle_alpha   90.00
_cell.angle_beta   90.00
_cell.angle_gamma   90.00
#
_symmetry.space_group_name_H-M   'P 1'
#
loop_
_entity.id
_entity.type
_entity.pdbx_description
1 polymer ?
#
loop_
_entity_poly.entity_id
_entity_poly.type
_entity_poly.pdbx_seq_one_letter_code
_entity_poly.pdbx_strand_id
1 'polypeptide(L)' 'MSLYKKSNLELAGNIGKGLRINHGQSSVIILNKSSDNLAVYQNVTCERNKNHTNKIDNSGLICFPTCGENVTIYSGAVVV' A
#
# COMPACT_ATOMS: atom_id res chain seq x y z
N MET A 1 0.86 -0.08 -32.00
CA MET A 1 1.61 0.59 -30.93
C MET A 1 0.75 0.54 -29.66
N SER A 2 0.97 -0.41 -28.76
CA SER A 2 0.24 -0.45 -27.47
C SER A 2 1.04 0.38 -26.46
N LEU A 3 0.51 1.52 -26.04
CA LEU A 3 1.16 2.47 -25.12
C LEU A 3 1.04 2.08 -23.63
N TYR A 4 0.48 0.91 -23.32
CA TYR A 4 0.28 0.48 -21.93
C TYR A 4 1.37 -0.48 -21.48
N LYS A 5 2.45 0.07 -20.91
CA LYS A 5 3.35 -0.72 -20.06
C LYS A 5 2.55 -1.05 -18.79
N LYS A 6 2.09 -2.29 -18.63
CA LYS A 6 1.47 -2.73 -17.36
C LYS A 6 2.44 -2.38 -16.23
N SER A 7 2.07 -1.45 -15.36
CA SER A 7 2.87 -1.12 -14.19
C SER A 7 2.89 -2.31 -13.23
N ASN A 8 4.08 -2.66 -12.78
CA ASN A 8 4.29 -3.76 -11.85
C ASN A 8 3.72 -3.40 -10.48
N LEU A 9 3.41 -4.43 -9.68
CA LEU A 9 3.14 -4.29 -8.26
C LEU A 9 4.40 -3.78 -7.56
N GLU A 10 4.28 -2.70 -6.79
CA GLU A 10 5.29 -2.27 -5.84
C GLU A 10 4.82 -2.63 -4.42
N LEU A 11 5.66 -3.33 -3.66
CA LEU A 11 5.35 -3.76 -2.30
C LEU A 11 6.56 -3.51 -1.40
N ALA A 12 6.37 -2.76 -0.33
CA ALA A 12 7.39 -2.49 0.68
C ALA A 12 6.76 -2.31 2.07
N GLY A 13 7.56 -2.61 3.11
CA GLY A 13 7.13 -2.49 4.51
C GLY A 13 7.24 -3.79 5.30
N ASN A 14 6.84 -3.76 6.57
CA ASN A 14 6.75 -4.94 7.41
C ASN A 14 5.39 -5.62 7.23
N ILE A 15 5.34 -6.64 6.38
CA ILE A 15 4.09 -7.34 6.02
C ILE A 15 3.99 -8.66 6.80
N GLY A 16 2.85 -8.84 7.48
CA GLY A 16 2.51 -10.08 8.19
C GLY A 16 2.32 -11.28 7.26
N LYS A 17 2.03 -12.45 7.85
CA LYS A 17 1.81 -13.69 7.10
C LYS A 17 0.47 -13.63 6.34
N GLY A 18 0.33 -14.47 5.31
CA GLY A 18 -0.94 -14.62 4.61
C GLY A 18 -1.31 -13.48 3.65
N LEU A 19 -0.31 -12.71 3.18
CA LEU A 19 -0.52 -11.71 2.13
C LEU A 19 -1.11 -12.35 0.87
N ARG A 20 -2.18 -11.75 0.34
CA ARG A 20 -2.80 -12.11 -0.94
C ARG A 20 -2.88 -10.91 -1.86
N ILE A 21 -2.28 -11.02 -3.05
CA ILE A 21 -2.39 -10.00 -4.09
C ILE A 21 -3.26 -10.55 -5.22
N ASN A 22 -4.41 -9.92 -5.45
CA ASN A 22 -5.39 -10.31 -6.45
C ASN A 22 -5.30 -9.36 -7.65
N HIS A 23 -4.91 -9.87 -8.82
CA HIS A 23 -4.57 -9.12 -10.03
C HIS A 23 -3.35 -8.18 -9.87
N GLY A 24 -3.35 -7.30 -8.87
CA GLY A 24 -2.18 -6.52 -8.42
C GLY A 24 -1.60 -5.50 -9.40
N GLN A 25 -2.07 -5.46 -10.66
CA GLN A 25 -1.59 -4.48 -11.63
C GLN A 25 -1.82 -3.05 -11.13
N SER A 26 -0.84 -2.19 -11.38
CA SER A 26 -0.92 -0.76 -11.07
C SER A 26 -1.12 -0.45 -9.58
N SER A 27 -0.71 -1.36 -8.69
CA SER A 27 -0.76 -1.13 -7.23
C SER A 27 0.61 -0.73 -6.68
N VAL A 28 0.61 0.25 -5.78
CA VAL A 28 1.75 0.66 -4.95
C VAL A 28 1.35 0.47 -3.50
N ILE A 29 2.00 -0.45 -2.81
CA ILE A 29 1.66 -0.84 -1.43
C ILE A 29 2.90 -0.64 -0.56
N ILE A 30 3.00 0.54 0.05
CA ILE A 30 4.07 0.91 0.97
C ILE A 30 3.43 1.17 2.33
N LEU A 31 3.61 0.21 3.24
CA LEU A 31 3.04 0.25 4.59
C LEU A 31 4.16 0.36 5.63
N ASN A 32 3.88 0.98 6.77
CA ASN A 32 4.76 0.87 7.94
C ASN A 32 4.71 -0.57 8.47
N LYS A 33 3.49 -1.08 8.65
CA LYS A 33 3.21 -2.44 9.08
C LYS A 33 1.88 -2.94 8.50
N SER A 34 1.80 -4.21 8.13
CA SER A 34 0.55 -4.96 8.11
C SER A 34 0.62 -6.09 9.13
N SER A 35 -0.48 -6.35 9.83
CA SER A 35 -0.66 -7.62 10.52
C SER A 35 -1.04 -8.75 9.52
N ASP A 36 -1.37 -9.92 10.04
CA ASP A 36 -1.64 -11.12 9.23
C ASP A 36 -2.92 -11.00 8.39
N ASN A 37 -2.93 -11.73 7.26
CA ASN A 37 -4.04 -11.90 6.32
C ASN A 37 -4.47 -10.64 5.55
N LEU A 38 -3.53 -9.77 5.18
CA LEU A 38 -3.79 -8.67 4.25
C LEU A 38 -4.13 -9.18 2.83
N ALA A 39 -5.23 -8.71 2.26
CA ALA A 39 -5.58 -8.95 0.86
C ALA A 39 -5.69 -7.63 0.08
N VAL A 40 -5.06 -7.53 -1.08
CA VAL A 40 -5.07 -6.31 -1.90
C VAL A 40 -5.38 -6.62 -3.36
N TYR A 41 -6.30 -5.85 -3.94
CA TYR A 41 -6.70 -5.94 -5.34
C TYR A 41 -5.89 -4.96 -6.24
N GLN A 42 -6.15 -4.95 -7.54
CA GLN A 42 -5.46 -4.09 -8.52
C GLN A 42 -5.74 -2.59 -8.33
N ASN A 43 -4.82 -1.75 -8.80
CA ASN A 43 -4.93 -0.29 -8.80
C ASN A 43 -5.09 0.31 -7.39
N VAL A 44 -4.44 -0.28 -6.39
CA VAL A 44 -4.47 0.20 -5.00
C VAL A 44 -3.23 1.04 -4.71
N THR A 45 -3.41 2.17 -4.04
CA THR A 45 -2.31 2.98 -3.53
C THR A 45 -2.38 3.02 -2.00
N CYS A 46 -1.40 2.39 -1.34
CA CYS A 46 -1.08 2.61 0.05
C CYS A 46 0.28 3.31 0.09
N GLU A 47 0.31 4.61 0.39
CA GLU A 47 1.56 5.37 0.47
C GLU A 47 1.37 6.54 1.43
N ARG A 48 2.48 7.16 1.84
CA ARG A 48 2.44 8.49 2.46
C ARG A 48 1.78 9.49 1.51
N ASN A 49 0.84 10.26 2.03
CA ASN A 49 0.39 11.48 1.37
C ASN A 49 1.55 12.50 1.30
N LYS A 50 2.13 12.68 0.11
CA LYS A 50 3.25 13.62 -0.15
C LYS A 50 2.89 15.08 0.13
N ASN A 51 1.60 15.45 0.03
CA ASN A 51 1.11 16.79 0.36
C ASN A 51 0.86 16.97 1.88
N HIS A 52 0.92 15.89 2.66
CA HIS A 52 1.00 15.91 4.12
C HIS A 52 2.48 16.05 4.55
N THR A 53 3.15 17.06 4.02
CA THR A 53 4.53 17.44 4.36
C THR A 53 4.71 17.82 5.83
N ASN A 54 3.62 18.06 6.57
CA ASN A 54 3.65 18.67 7.90
C ASN A 54 3.60 17.73 9.11
N LYS A 55 3.73 16.42 8.93
CA LYS A 55 3.91 15.51 10.08
C LYS A 55 4.99 14.48 9.78
N ILE A 56 6.21 14.96 9.68
CA ILE A 56 7.24 14.37 10.53
C ILE A 56 6.67 14.56 11.94
N ASP A 57 6.22 13.50 12.61
CA ASP A 57 5.87 13.66 14.02
C ASP A 57 7.11 14.19 14.77
N ASN A 58 6.98 14.59 16.03
CA ASN A 58 8.12 15.15 16.79
C ASN A 58 9.32 14.18 16.92
N SER A 59 9.25 12.97 16.34
CA SER A 59 10.29 11.94 16.32
C SER A 59 11.05 11.78 14.99
N GLY A 60 10.70 12.49 13.91
CA GLY A 60 11.40 12.32 12.63
C GLY A 60 10.74 11.32 11.67
N LEU A 61 9.60 10.71 12.02
CA LEU A 61 9.11 9.51 11.36
C LEU A 61 8.27 9.81 10.10
N ILE A 62 8.57 9.09 9.01
CA ILE A 62 7.75 9.07 7.81
C ILE A 62 6.48 8.25 8.12
N CYS A 63 5.31 8.92 8.20
CA CYS A 63 4.04 8.23 8.44
C CYS A 63 3.58 7.48 7.18
N PHE A 64 3.87 6.18 7.12
CA PHE A 64 3.19 5.24 6.23
C PHE A 64 1.99 4.61 6.94
N PRO A 65 0.91 4.26 6.22
CA PRO A 65 -0.25 3.62 6.81
C PRO A 65 0.10 2.27 7.47
N THR A 66 -0.67 1.90 8.49
CA THR A 66 -0.60 0.59 9.15
C THR A 66 -1.93 -0.13 8.97
N CYS A 67 -1.89 -1.37 8.48
CA CYS A 67 -3.09 -2.22 8.35
C CYS A 67 -3.15 -3.24 9.49
N GLY A 68 -4.33 -3.39 10.10
CA GLY A 68 -4.60 -4.43 11.10
C GLY A 68 -4.75 -5.84 10.49
N GLU A 69 -5.23 -6.78 11.30
CA GLU A 69 -5.46 -8.17 10.87
C GLU A 69 -6.68 -8.29 9.94
N ASN A 70 -6.63 -9.24 9.01
CA ASN A 70 -7.74 -9.60 8.11
C ASN A 70 -8.29 -8.44 7.26
N VAL A 71 -7.45 -7.44 6.96
CA VAL A 71 -7.84 -6.30 6.12
C VAL A 71 -7.88 -6.71 4.66
N THR A 72 -8.94 -6.30 3.96
CA THR A 72 -9.06 -6.43 2.50
C THR A 72 -9.21 -5.05 1.86
N ILE A 73 -8.36 -4.74 0.88
CA ILE A 73 -8.36 -3.46 0.17
C ILE A 73 -8.75 -3.72 -1.29
N TYR A 74 -9.92 -3.22 -1.68
CA TYR A 74 -10.50 -3.41 -3.01
C TYR A 74 -9.91 -2.46 -4.06
N SER A 75 -10.19 -2.77 -5.32
CA SER A 75 -9.55 -2.12 -6.47
C SER A 75 -9.78 -0.61 -6.48
N GLY A 76 -8.75 0.16 -6.82
CA GLY A 76 -8.84 1.62 -6.92
C GLY A 76 -8.75 2.37 -5.59
N ALA A 77 -8.62 1.67 -4.46
CA ALA A 77 -8.55 2.32 -3.15
C ALA A 77 -7.25 3.11 -2.96
N VAL A 78 -7.37 4.26 -2.29
CA VAL A 78 -6.24 5.08 -1.84
C VAL A 78 -6.29 5.11 -0.30
N VAL A 79 -5.21 4.66 0.32
CA VAL A 79 -5.03 4.61 1.78
C VAL A 79 -3.84 5.50 2.13
N VAL A 80 -4.09 6.53 2.95
CA VAL A 80 -3.11 7.56 3.38
C VAL A 80 -3.07 7.71 4.89
#